data_AF-A0ABD0RE53-F1
#
_entry.id   AF-A0ABD0RE53-F1
#
_cell.length_a   1.000
_cell.length_b   1.000
_cell.length_c   1.000
_cell.angle_alpha   90.00
_cell.angle_beta   90.00
_cell.angle_gamma   90.00
#
_symmetry.space_group_name_H-M   'P 1'
#
loop_
_entity.id
_entity.type
_entity.pdbx_description
1 polymer ?
#
loop_
_entity_poly.entity_id
_entity_poly.type
_entity_poly.pdbx_seq_one_letter_code
_entity_poly.pdbx_strand_id
1 'polypeptide(L)' 'VAGMLTYYILSDGKHAFGDSIRREVNISDGKYSLGDIQDIATKDLIEWMINKDKDERPTIDK' A
#
# COMPACT_ATOMS: atom_id res chain seq x y z
N VAL A 1 -4.34 4.15 6.11
CA VAL A 1 -3.54 5.36 5.75
C VAL A 1 -2.05 5.09 5.85
N ALA A 2 -1.55 4.57 6.98
CA ALA A 2 -0.11 4.33 7.20
C ALA A 2 0.60 3.59 6.04
N GLY A 3 0.04 2.49 5.51
CA GLY A 3 0.69 1.73 4.43
C GLY A 3 0.91 2.51 3.13
N MET A 4 -0.03 3.38 2.75
CA MET A 4 0.13 4.22 1.56
C MET A 4 1.22 5.28 1.74
N LEU A 5 1.28 5.89 2.93
CA LEU A 5 2.32 6.87 3.25
C LEU A 5 3.71 6.21 3.31
N THR A 6 3.80 5.01 3.91
CA THR A 6 5.03 4.21 3.93
C THR A 6 5.52 3.92 2.52
N TYR A 7 4.63 3.46 1.62
CA TYR A 7 5.01 3.24 0.22
C TYR A 7 5.48 4.53 -0.46
N TYR A 8 4.76 5.64 -0.28
CA TYR A 8 5.12 6.92 -0.88
C TYR A 8 6.53 7.38 -0.51
N ILE A 9 6.91 7.25 0.77
CA ILE A 9 8.25 7.60 1.24
C ILE A 9 9.32 6.71 0.62
N LEU A 10 9.08 5.39 0.57
CA LEU A 10 10.08 4.40 0.14
C LEU A 10 10.21 4.26 -1.38
N SER A 11 9.19 4.69 -2.13
CA SER A 11 9.14 4.61 -3.60
C SER A 11 9.50 5.93 -4.29
N ASP A 12 10.02 6.91 -3.54
CA ASP A 12 10.35 8.25 -4.04
C ASP A 12 9.12 8.98 -4.63
N GLY A 13 8.01 8.96 -3.88
CA GLY A 13 6.81 9.74 -4.19
C GLY A 13 5.74 9.01 -5.01
N LYS A 14 5.88 7.70 -5.26
CA LYS A 14 4.88 6.92 -5.98
C LYS A 14 3.74 6.48 -5.05
N HIS A 15 2.63 6.05 -5.64
CA HIS A 15 1.47 5.59 -4.89
C HIS A 15 1.20 4.13 -5.22
N ALA A 16 0.98 3.29 -4.21
CA ALA A 16 0.78 1.84 -4.39
C ALA A 16 -0.38 1.51 -5.35
N PHE A 17 -1.38 2.38 -5.44
CA PHE A 17 -2.54 2.25 -6.33
C PHE A 17 -2.41 3.04 -7.65
N GLY A 18 -1.19 3.45 -8.02
CA GLY A 18 -0.89 4.14 -9.27
C GLY A 18 -1.36 5.60 -9.34
N ASP A 19 -1.51 6.08 -10.58
CA ASP A 19 -1.82 7.47 -10.91
C ASP A 19 -3.18 7.93 -10.38
N SER A 20 -3.28 9.24 -10.13
CA SER A 20 -4.44 9.89 -9.54
C SER A 20 -5.77 9.58 -10.26
N ILE A 21 -5.76 9.47 -11.59
CA ILE A 21 -6.97 9.23 -12.40
C ILE A 21 -7.63 7.88 -12.08
N ARG A 22 -6.83 6.82 -11.84
CA ARG A 22 -7.33 5.46 -11.59
C ARG A 22 -7.19 5.02 -10.15
N ARG A 23 -6.56 5.82 -9.29
CA ARG A 23 -6.25 5.49 -7.90
C ARG A 23 -7.47 5.06 -7.12
N GLU A 24 -8.58 5.79 -7.20
CA GLU A 24 -9.81 5.47 -6.45
C GLU A 24 -10.42 4.15 -6.91
N VAL A 25 -10.48 3.91 -8.21
CA VAL A 25 -10.95 2.64 -8.80
C VAL A 25 -10.05 1.49 -8.36
N ASN A 26 -8.72 1.69 -8.39
CA ASN A 26 -7.74 0.71 -7.94
C ASN A 26 -7.89 0.40 -6.44
N ILE A 27 -8.15 1.41 -5.59
CA ILE A 27 -8.42 1.21 -4.15
C ILE A 27 -9.69 0.38 -3.97
N SER A 28 -10.77 0.74 -4.67
CA SER A 28 -12.04 0.01 -4.62
C SER A 28 -11.88 -1.44 -5.09
N ASP A 29 -11.10 -1.66 -6.16
CA ASP A 29 -10.83 -2.98 -6.73
C ASP A 29 -9.81 -3.79 -5.91
N GLY A 30 -9.01 -3.14 -5.07
CA GLY A 30 -7.88 -3.76 -4.37
C GLY A 30 -6.66 -4.00 -5.27
N LYS A 31 -6.52 -3.26 -6.37
CA LYS A 31 -5.41 -3.37 -7.33
C LYS A 31 -4.26 -2.46 -6.93
N TYR A 32 -3.13 -3.02 -6.54
CA TYR A 32 -1.91 -2.29 -6.21
C TYR A 32 -0.69 -2.85 -6.94
N SER A 33 0.38 -2.06 -6.99
CA SER A 33 1.71 -2.48 -7.44
C SER A 33 2.75 -1.93 -6.47
N LEU A 34 3.64 -2.81 -6.01
CA LEU A 34 4.75 -2.47 -5.11
C LEU A 34 6.12 -2.68 -5.78
N GLY A 35 6.17 -2.66 -7.11
CA GLY A 35 7.36 -3.01 -7.90
C GLY A 35 8.58 -2.12 -7.66
N ASP A 36 8.37 -0.91 -7.14
CA ASP A 36 9.45 0.05 -6.86
C ASP A 36 10.23 -0.26 -5.57
N ILE A 37 9.70 -1.14 -4.72
CA ILE A 37 10.39 -1.63 -3.54
C ILE A 37 11.18 -2.89 -3.94
N GLN A 38 12.39 -3.08 -3.41
CA GLN A 38 13.15 -4.32 -3.62
C GLN A 38 13.08 -5.25 -2.40
N ASP A 39 13.06 -4.67 -1.21
CA ASP A 39 13.01 -5.42 0.03
C ASP A 39 11.69 -6.18 0.20
N ILE A 40 11.78 -7.49 0.38
CA ILE A 40 10.63 -8.40 0.43
C ILE A 40 9.84 -8.17 1.72
N ALA A 41 10.51 -8.06 2.87
CA ALA A 41 9.84 -7.84 4.15
C ALA A 41 9.04 -6.53 4.17
N THR A 42 9.59 -5.48 3.55
CA THR A 42 8.89 -4.19 3.37
C THR A 42 7.67 -4.32 2.48
N LYS A 43 7.75 -5.09 1.37
CA LYS A 43 6.58 -5.36 0.53
C LYS A 43 5.49 -6.08 1.29
N ASP A 44 5.83 -7.16 1.98
CA ASP A 44 4.89 -7.98 2.73
C ASP A 44 4.19 -7.12 3.80
N LEU A 45 4.94 -6.25 4.49
CA LEU A 45 4.38 -5.32 5.46
C LEU A 45 3.43 -4.31 4.81
N ILE A 46 3.83 -3.66 3.72
CA ILE A 46 2.98 -2.66 3.04
C ILE A 46 1.71 -3.33 2.50
N GLU A 47 1.84 -4.51 1.90
CA GLU A 47 0.73 -5.32 1.40
C GLU A 47 -0.28 -5.64 2.51
N TRP A 48 0.21 -6.07 3.67
CA TRP A 48 -0.62 -6.30 4.86
C TRP A 48 -1.34 -5.02 5.32
N MET A 49 -0.65 -3.88 5.32
CA MET A 49 -1.21 -2.58 5.73
C MET A 49 -2.25 -2.00 4.76
N ILE A 50 -2.16 -2.32 3.47
CA ILE A 50 -3.07 -1.81 2.42
C ILE A 50 -4.15 -2.82 2.01
N ASN A 51 -4.25 -3.95 2.73
CA ASN A 51 -5.22 -5.00 2.45
C ASN A 51 -6.63 -4.41 2.24
N LYS A 52 -7.35 -4.91 1.23
CA LYS A 52 -8.71 -4.47 0.92
C LYS A 52 -9.66 -4.76 2.07
N ASP A 53 -9.52 -5.93 2.68
CA ASP A 53 -10.21 -6.24 3.93
C ASP A 53 -9.60 -5.44 5.07
N LYS A 54 -10.46 -4.77 5.84
CA LYS A 54 -10.03 -3.92 6.95
C LYS A 54 -9.58 -4.76 8.14
N ASP A 55 -10.23 -5.89 8.38
CA ASP A 55 -9.98 -6.70 9.58
C ASP A 55 -8.68 -7.51 9.46
N GLU A 56 -8.24 -7.74 8.23
CA GLU A 56 -6.94 -8.33 7.90
C GLU A 56 -5.77 -7.34 8.09
N ARG A 57 -6.01 -6.04 8.33
CA ARG A 57 -4.92 -5.07 8.47
C ARG A 57 -4.27 -5.16 9.86
N PRO A 58 -2.94 -4.95 9.96
CA PRO A 58 -2.26 -4.90 11.24
C PRO A 58 -2.84 -3.78 12.11
N THR A 59 -3.01 -4.09 13.40
CA THR A 59 -3.36 -3.10 14.41
C THR A 59 -2.10 -2.66 15.15
N ILE A 60 -2.11 -1.44 15.67
CA ILE A 60 -1.06 -0.96 16.55
C ILE A 60 -1.53 -1.27 17.96
N ASP A 61 -0.78 -2.10 18.66
CA ASP A 61 -1.01 -2.31 20.09
C ASP A 61 -0.63 -1.03 20.85
N LYS A 62 -1.41 -0.70 21.88
CA LYS A 62 -1.31 0.60 22.58
C LYS A 62 -0.14 0.69 23.53
#